data_AF-A0A0F9B331-F1
#
_entry.id   AF-A0A0F9B331-F1
#
_cell.length_a   1.000
_cell.length_b   1.000
_cell.length_c   1.000
_cell.angle_alpha   90.00
_cell.angle_beta   90.00
_cell.angle_gamma   90.00
#
_symmetry.space_group_name_H-M   'P 1'
#
loop_
_entity.id
_entity.type
_entity.pdbx_description
1 polymer ?
#
loop_
_entity_poly.entity_id
_entity_poly.type
_entity_poly.pdbx_seq_one_letter_code
_entity_poly.pdbx_strand_id
1 'polypeptide(L)'
;LTAAADRFENQLNLRNLREQDLRLGEVSEDITSSLFGLPEQIAGTTRESLLTESQRGQLLQSKAQPLQESLAQISSARARLSPRLSAAEQQLGLRLGLQQAELDRERQADVRRLTEAQLGANPADFVAFELFKRSLQEQGFTPTTGEARSDIEIQDLFQTALDLEGEGVSVGTGQFGVDIPSTGAISRSQLRGFSPTDVGILSSFLRGGVDIDEGPETQLAGINPEDFFTELEEGFVPTLPQQRTQFRF
;
A
#
# COMPACT_ATOMS: atom_id res chain seq x y z
N LEU A 1 9.11 -11.80 5.29
CA LEU A 1 9.71 -12.16 3.99
C LEU A 1 10.90 -13.13 4.16
N THR A 2 11.90 -12.82 4.99
CA THR A 2 13.08 -13.69 5.22
C THR A 2 12.73 -15.14 5.60
N ALA A 3 11.88 -15.34 6.62
CA ALA A 3 11.45 -16.68 7.04
C ALA A 3 10.60 -17.44 5.99
N ALA A 4 10.03 -16.76 5.00
CA ALA A 4 9.31 -17.41 3.92
C ALA A 4 10.25 -17.79 2.76
N ALA A 5 11.22 -16.92 2.45
CA ALA A 5 12.31 -17.23 1.54
C ALA A 5 13.08 -18.47 1.99
N ASP A 6 13.47 -18.54 3.27
CA ASP A 6 14.17 -19.72 3.82
C ASP A 6 13.34 -21.00 3.69
N ARG A 7 12.03 -20.94 3.96
CA ARG A 7 11.12 -22.08 3.80
C ARG A 7 11.03 -22.53 2.34
N PHE A 8 10.90 -21.60 1.40
CA PHE A 8 10.82 -21.93 -0.03
C PHE A 8 12.16 -22.43 -0.58
N GLU A 9 13.29 -21.85 -0.17
CA GLU A 9 14.62 -22.34 -0.52
C GLU A 9 14.83 -23.79 -0.07
N ASN A 10 14.43 -24.10 1.18
CA ASN A 10 14.51 -25.46 1.71
C ASN A 10 13.60 -26.44 0.94
N GLN A 11 12.37 -26.03 0.61
CA GLN A 11 11.45 -26.86 -0.18
C GLN A 11 11.96 -27.13 -1.60
N LEU A 12 12.63 -26.16 -2.21
CA LEU A 12 13.17 -26.26 -3.57
C LEU A 12 14.57 -26.89 -3.60
N ASN A 13 15.08 -27.31 -2.43
CA ASN A 13 16.42 -27.88 -2.27
C ASN A 13 17.53 -26.98 -2.84
N LEU A 14 17.30 -25.67 -2.83
CA LEU A 14 18.02 -24.72 -3.67
C LEU A 14 19.45 -24.50 -3.16
N ARG A 15 19.65 -24.55 -1.85
CA ARG A 15 20.96 -24.53 -1.20
C ARG A 15 21.84 -25.70 -1.64
N ASN A 16 21.28 -26.91 -1.62
CA ASN A 16 22.01 -28.10 -2.05
C ASN A 16 22.33 -28.07 -3.55
N LEU A 17 21.44 -27.53 -4.40
CA LEU A 17 21.71 -27.36 -5.83
C LEU A 17 22.82 -26.35 -6.09
N ARG A 18 22.83 -25.20 -5.40
CA ARG A 18 23.91 -24.21 -5.49
C ARG A 18 25.24 -24.77 -5.00
N GLU A 19 25.24 -25.48 -3.89
CA GLU A 19 26.44 -26.12 -3.35
C GLU A 19 26.98 -27.20 -4.31
N GLN A 20 26.10 -27.97 -4.96
CA GLN A 20 26.51 -28.93 -5.99
C GLN A 20 27.12 -28.24 -7.22
N ASP A 21 26.58 -27.11 -7.69
CA ASP A 21 27.15 -26.39 -8.84
C ASP A 21 28.53 -25.82 -8.49
N LEU A 22 28.67 -25.23 -7.30
CA LEU A 22 29.94 -24.71 -6.79
C LEU A 22 31.01 -25.81 -6.70
N ARG A 23 30.69 -26.92 -6.05
CA ARG A 23 31.62 -28.07 -5.92
C ARG A 23 32.02 -28.64 -7.29
N LEU A 24 31.08 -28.75 -8.23
CA LEU A 24 31.41 -29.20 -9.60
C LEU A 24 32.30 -28.19 -10.34
N GLY A 25 32.11 -26.89 -10.08
CA GLY A 25 32.97 -25.83 -10.58
C GLY A 25 34.41 -25.95 -10.07
N GLU A 26 34.57 -26.10 -8.76
CA GLU A 26 35.88 -26.26 -8.09
C GLU A 26 36.62 -27.49 -8.64
N VAL A 27 35.97 -28.66 -8.69
CA VAL A 27 36.60 -29.89 -9.20
C VAL A 27 36.97 -29.76 -10.69
N SER A 28 36.15 -29.07 -11.49
CA SER A 28 36.47 -28.79 -12.90
C SER A 28 37.72 -27.92 -13.04
N GLU A 29 37.89 -26.93 -12.17
CA GLU A 29 39.03 -26.01 -12.16
C GLU A 29 40.33 -26.74 -11.74
N ASP A 30 40.25 -27.61 -10.72
CA ASP A 30 41.36 -28.44 -10.26
C ASP A 30 41.85 -29.42 -11.34
N ILE A 31 40.92 -30.08 -12.04
CA ILE A 31 41.25 -31.01 -13.13
C ILE A 31 41.86 -30.26 -14.30
N THR A 32 41.32 -29.09 -14.64
CA THR A 32 41.84 -28.24 -15.71
C THR A 32 43.27 -27.79 -15.39
N SER A 33 43.52 -27.34 -14.15
CA SER A 33 44.85 -26.96 -13.67
C SER A 33 45.83 -28.14 -13.71
N SER A 34 45.37 -29.34 -13.33
CA SER A 34 46.16 -30.58 -13.40
C SER A 34 46.52 -30.94 -14.85
N LEU A 35 45.57 -30.82 -15.78
CA LEU A 35 45.80 -31.04 -17.22
C LEU A 35 46.85 -30.07 -17.78
N PHE A 36 46.79 -28.80 -17.41
CA PHE A 36 47.78 -27.80 -17.84
C PHE A 36 49.16 -28.02 -17.23
N GLY A 37 49.24 -28.53 -15.99
CA GLY A 37 50.51 -28.82 -15.30
C GLY A 37 51.19 -30.13 -15.72
N LEU A 38 50.46 -31.06 -16.34
CA LEU A 38 50.98 -32.39 -16.73
C LEU A 38 52.27 -32.36 -17.58
N PRO A 39 52.42 -31.50 -18.61
CA PRO A 39 53.62 -31.50 -19.45
C PRO A 39 54.90 -31.17 -18.67
N GLU A 40 54.81 -30.24 -17.72
CA GLU A 40 55.91 -29.80 -16.87
C GLU A 40 56.25 -30.86 -15.82
N GLN A 41 55.24 -31.46 -15.18
CA GLN A 41 55.43 -32.58 -14.25
C GLN A 41 56.14 -33.75 -14.93
N ILE A 42 55.70 -34.12 -16.14
CA ILE A 42 56.34 -35.18 -16.92
C ILE A 42 57.77 -34.76 -17.29
N ALA A 43 57.99 -33.52 -17.74
CA ALA A 43 59.33 -33.00 -18.03
C ALA A 43 60.32 -33.19 -16.87
N GLY A 44 59.90 -32.84 -15.65
CA GLY A 44 60.70 -32.98 -14.44
C GLY A 44 61.07 -34.43 -14.16
N THR A 45 60.11 -35.35 -14.27
CA THR A 45 60.35 -36.78 -14.00
C THR A 45 61.16 -37.50 -15.07
N THR A 46 61.07 -37.08 -16.34
CA THR A 46 61.75 -37.77 -17.45
C THR A 46 63.14 -37.22 -17.75
N ARG A 47 63.54 -36.05 -17.21
CA ARG A 47 64.88 -35.47 -17.42
C ARG A 47 66.02 -36.38 -16.95
N GLU A 48 65.76 -37.23 -15.96
CA GLU A 48 66.74 -38.18 -15.40
C GLU A 48 66.63 -39.59 -16.03
N SER A 49 65.66 -39.80 -16.93
CA SER A 49 65.34 -41.10 -17.51
C SER A 49 65.65 -41.12 -19.02
N LEU A 50 66.17 -42.25 -19.53
CA LEU A 50 66.48 -42.47 -20.96
C LEU A 50 65.22 -42.63 -21.84
N LEU A 51 64.13 -41.94 -21.53
CA LEU A 51 62.88 -42.00 -22.28
C LEU A 51 63.02 -41.24 -23.59
N THR A 52 62.59 -41.86 -24.68
CA THR A 52 62.48 -41.19 -25.97
C THR A 52 61.32 -40.20 -25.97
N GLU A 53 61.36 -39.21 -26.88
CA GLU A 53 60.29 -38.22 -27.01
C GLU A 53 58.93 -38.86 -27.35
N SER A 54 58.94 -39.94 -28.13
CA SER A 54 57.75 -40.75 -28.42
C SER A 54 57.15 -41.37 -27.14
N GLN A 55 57.99 -41.97 -26.27
CA GLN A 55 57.54 -42.53 -24.99
C GLN A 55 57.02 -41.44 -24.05
N ARG A 56 57.61 -40.25 -24.07
CA ARG A 56 57.13 -39.10 -23.30
C ARG A 56 55.75 -38.64 -23.77
N GLY A 57 55.51 -38.58 -25.08
CA GLY A 57 54.20 -38.29 -25.66
C GLY A 57 53.14 -39.31 -25.25
N GLN A 58 53.47 -40.61 -25.30
CA GLN A 58 52.58 -41.68 -24.86
C GLN A 58 52.25 -41.59 -23.36
N LEU A 59 53.24 -41.25 -22.52
CA LEU A 59 53.04 -41.05 -21.09
C LEU A 59 52.14 -39.83 -20.78
N LEU A 60 52.32 -38.74 -21.54
CA LEU A 60 51.45 -37.57 -21.42
C LEU A 60 50.02 -37.92 -21.79
N GLN A 61 49.82 -38.63 -22.90
CA GLN A 61 48.49 -39.01 -23.34
C GLN A 61 47.81 -39.98 -22.36
N SER A 62 48.54 -40.96 -21.82
CA SER A 62 47.98 -41.90 -20.84
C SER A 62 47.59 -41.24 -19.53
N LYS A 63 48.31 -40.20 -19.09
CA LYS A 63 47.96 -39.41 -17.90
C LYS A 63 46.87 -38.38 -18.16
N ALA A 64 46.82 -37.80 -19.36
CA ALA A 64 45.82 -36.80 -19.73
C ALA A 64 44.43 -37.42 -19.95
N GLN A 65 44.36 -38.63 -20.51
CA GLN A 65 43.10 -39.29 -20.85
C GLN A 65 42.10 -39.42 -19.66
N PRO A 66 42.48 -39.94 -18.47
CA PRO A 66 41.54 -40.04 -17.35
C PRO A 66 41.08 -38.67 -16.81
N LEU A 67 41.92 -37.64 -16.90
CA LEU A 67 41.54 -36.27 -16.54
C LEU A 67 40.54 -35.67 -17.55
N GLN A 68 40.74 -35.92 -18.84
CA GLN A 68 39.79 -35.51 -19.89
C GLN A 68 38.44 -36.21 -19.72
N GLU A 69 38.43 -37.51 -19.43
CA GLU A 69 37.21 -38.27 -19.15
C GLU A 69 36.48 -37.73 -17.91
N SER A 70 37.22 -37.41 -16.84
CA SER A 70 36.66 -36.81 -15.61
C SER A 70 36.04 -35.43 -15.88
N LEU A 71 36.70 -34.60 -16.69
CA LEU A 71 36.18 -33.28 -17.10
C LEU A 71 34.90 -33.42 -17.95
N ALA A 72 34.85 -34.40 -18.85
CA ALA A 72 33.65 -34.71 -19.64
C ALA A 72 32.48 -35.16 -18.73
N GLN A 73 32.75 -35.97 -17.71
CA GLN A 73 31.74 -36.38 -16.73
C GLN A 73 31.22 -35.18 -15.94
N ILE A 74 32.09 -34.31 -15.43
CA ILE A 74 31.71 -33.11 -14.67
C ILE A 74 30.90 -32.14 -15.52
N SER A 75 31.33 -31.89 -16.76
CA SER A 75 30.57 -31.00 -17.67
C SER A 75 29.17 -31.56 -17.95
N SER A 76 29.04 -32.88 -18.12
CA SER A 76 27.72 -33.52 -18.28
C SER A 76 26.86 -33.42 -17.02
N ALA A 77 27.46 -33.54 -15.83
CA ALA A 77 26.75 -33.39 -14.55
C ALA A 77 26.25 -31.95 -14.38
N ARG A 78 27.10 -30.97 -14.69
CA ARG A 78 26.75 -29.54 -14.64
C ARG A 78 25.66 -29.17 -15.64
N ALA A 79 25.72 -29.73 -16.86
CA ALA A 79 24.68 -29.54 -17.87
C ALA A 79 23.30 -30.06 -17.42
N ARG A 80 23.26 -31.09 -16.56
CA ARG A 80 22.01 -31.60 -15.96
C ARG A 80 21.55 -30.77 -14.76
N LEU A 81 22.50 -30.19 -14.01
CA LEU A 81 22.21 -29.40 -12.81
C LEU A 81 21.69 -28.00 -13.15
N SER A 82 22.33 -27.34 -14.11
CA SER A 82 22.01 -25.97 -14.53
C SER A 82 20.51 -25.71 -14.80
N PRO A 83 19.79 -26.51 -15.61
CA PRO A 83 18.36 -26.28 -15.82
C PRO A 83 17.52 -26.49 -14.55
N ARG A 84 17.94 -27.38 -13.64
CA ARG A 84 17.24 -27.62 -12.37
C ARG A 84 17.40 -26.45 -11.40
N LEU A 85 18.62 -25.91 -11.31
CA LEU A 85 18.90 -24.73 -10.51
C LEU A 85 18.11 -23.52 -11.03
N SER A 86 18.17 -23.27 -12.34
CA SER A 86 17.43 -22.17 -12.97
C SER A 86 15.92 -22.29 -12.75
N ALA A 87 15.34 -23.49 -12.92
CA ALA A 87 13.93 -23.73 -12.67
C ALA A 87 13.56 -23.51 -11.19
N ALA A 88 14.40 -23.96 -10.25
CA ALA A 88 14.19 -23.75 -8.83
C ALA A 88 14.24 -22.25 -8.46
N GLU A 89 15.17 -21.49 -9.01
CA GLU A 89 15.27 -20.04 -8.77
C GLU A 89 14.08 -19.26 -9.33
N GLN A 90 13.60 -19.61 -10.52
CA GLN A 90 12.38 -19.03 -11.09
C GLN A 90 11.16 -19.33 -10.20
N GLN A 91 11.02 -20.57 -9.72
CA GLN A 91 9.93 -20.95 -8.82
C GLN A 91 9.99 -20.21 -7.49
N LEU A 92 11.19 -20.01 -6.92
CA LEU A 92 11.37 -19.20 -5.72
C LEU A 92 10.91 -17.76 -5.94
N GLY A 93 11.36 -17.15 -7.05
CA GLY A 93 10.98 -15.78 -7.41
C GLY A 93 9.47 -15.60 -7.55
N LEU A 94 8.79 -16.53 -8.24
CA LEU A 94 7.34 -16.52 -8.40
C LEU A 94 6.61 -16.64 -7.04
N ARG A 95 7.04 -17.57 -6.18
CA ARG A 95 6.42 -17.76 -4.86
C ARG A 95 6.58 -16.55 -3.96
N LEU A 96 7.77 -15.94 -3.95
CA LEU A 96 8.02 -14.72 -3.19
C LEU A 96 7.21 -13.54 -3.73
N GLY A 97 7.11 -13.40 -5.05
CA GLY A 97 6.30 -12.36 -5.68
C GLY A 97 4.81 -12.49 -5.34
N LEU A 98 4.26 -13.71 -5.41
CA LEU A 98 2.87 -13.97 -5.03
C LEU A 98 2.60 -13.67 -3.56
N GLN A 99 3.49 -14.11 -2.67
CA GLN A 99 3.34 -13.85 -1.24
C GLN A 99 3.44 -12.36 -0.90
N GLN A 100 4.33 -11.63 -1.57
CA GLN A 100 4.43 -10.18 -1.37
C GLN A 100 3.17 -9.46 -1.85
N ALA A 101 2.65 -9.84 -3.03
CA ALA A 101 1.40 -9.29 -3.53
C ALA A 101 0.21 -9.58 -2.60
N GLU A 102 0.17 -10.75 -1.96
CA GLU A 102 -0.85 -11.10 -0.96
C GLU A 102 -0.75 -10.21 0.28
N LEU A 103 0.46 -10.07 0.86
CA LEU A 103 0.69 -9.19 2.00
C LEU A 103 0.33 -7.72 1.70
N ASP A 104 0.62 -7.24 0.50
CA ASP A 104 0.30 -5.87 0.11
C ASP A 104 -1.21 -5.68 -0.05
N ARG A 105 -1.94 -6.68 -0.58
CA ARG A 105 -3.41 -6.66 -0.60
C ARG A 105 -4.02 -6.65 0.80
N GLU A 106 -3.48 -7.46 1.72
CA GLU A 106 -3.92 -7.49 3.12
C GLU A 106 -3.70 -6.15 3.80
N ARG A 107 -2.51 -5.57 3.67
CA ARG A 107 -2.20 -4.22 4.20
C ARG A 107 -3.14 -3.16 3.66
N GLN A 108 -3.42 -3.18 2.36
CA GLN A 108 -4.37 -2.24 1.77
C GLN A 108 -5.78 -2.45 2.33
N ALA A 109 -6.21 -3.70 2.54
CA ALA A 109 -7.49 -3.98 3.17
C ALA A 109 -7.54 -3.48 4.63
N ASP A 110 -6.47 -3.66 5.39
CA ASP A 110 -6.37 -3.18 6.76
C ASP A 110 -6.39 -1.65 6.83
N VAL A 111 -5.67 -0.97 5.92
CA VAL A 111 -5.71 0.49 5.80
C VAL A 111 -7.13 0.97 5.51
N ARG A 112 -7.85 0.33 4.57
CA ARG A 112 -9.25 0.69 4.28
C ARG A 112 -10.15 0.53 5.52
N ARG A 113 -10.04 -0.60 6.22
CA ARG A 113 -10.83 -0.84 7.44
C ARG A 113 -10.51 0.16 8.55
N LEU A 114 -9.24 0.52 8.70
CA LEU A 114 -8.80 1.50 9.69
C LEU A 114 -9.31 2.91 9.36
N THR A 115 -9.22 3.33 8.09
CA THR A 115 -9.77 4.61 7.64
C THR A 115 -11.29 4.66 7.84
N GLU A 116 -12.00 3.59 7.48
CA GLU A 116 -13.45 3.47 7.71
C GLU A 116 -13.80 3.60 9.20
N ALA A 117 -13.07 2.90 10.07
CA ALA A 117 -13.29 2.95 11.51
C ALA A 117 -12.96 4.33 12.11
N GLN A 118 -11.91 5.00 11.62
CA GLN A 118 -11.54 6.35 12.07
C GLN A 118 -12.61 7.38 11.71
N LEU A 119 -13.06 7.38 10.45
CA LEU A 119 -14.10 8.30 9.98
C LEU A 119 -15.46 8.00 10.63
N GLY A 120 -15.80 6.72 10.82
CA GLY A 120 -17.04 6.32 11.47
C GLY A 120 -17.09 6.54 12.99
N ALA A 121 -15.94 6.75 13.64
CA ALA A 121 -15.87 6.97 15.09
C ALA A 121 -16.23 8.42 15.49
N ASN A 122 -16.23 9.37 14.55
CA ASN A 122 -16.43 10.78 14.82
C ASN A 122 -17.61 11.36 14.00
N PRO A 123 -18.70 11.81 14.64
CA PRO A 123 -19.82 12.45 13.95
C PRO A 123 -19.42 13.68 13.11
N ALA A 124 -18.34 14.39 13.48
CA ALA A 124 -17.83 15.52 12.70
C ALA A 124 -17.21 15.13 11.35
N ASP A 125 -16.93 13.85 11.16
CA ASP A 125 -16.37 13.30 9.92
C ASP A 125 -17.42 12.53 9.10
N PHE A 126 -18.71 12.65 9.44
CA PHE A 126 -19.83 11.97 8.77
C PHE A 126 -19.84 12.16 7.24
N VAL A 127 -19.67 13.38 6.75
CA VAL A 127 -19.65 13.65 5.30
C VAL A 127 -18.46 12.96 4.63
N ALA A 128 -17.27 13.09 5.23
CA ALA A 128 -16.07 12.42 4.74
C ALA A 128 -16.21 10.89 4.77
N PHE A 129 -16.88 10.35 5.79
CA PHE A 129 -17.18 8.94 5.92
C PHE A 129 -18.09 8.42 4.80
N GLU A 130 -19.21 9.10 4.51
CA GLU A 130 -20.12 8.68 3.44
C GLU A 130 -19.49 8.85 2.06
N LEU A 131 -18.72 9.92 1.80
CA LEU A 131 -17.94 10.06 0.57
C LEU A 131 -16.89 8.94 0.43
N PHE A 132 -16.21 8.58 1.52
CA PHE A 132 -15.25 7.48 1.52
C PHE A 132 -15.95 6.15 1.16
N LYS A 133 -17.12 5.86 1.73
CA LYS A 133 -17.90 4.66 1.38
C LYS A 133 -18.30 4.64 -0.10
N ARG A 134 -18.72 5.77 -0.67
CA ARG A 134 -19.00 5.87 -2.13
C ARG A 134 -17.76 5.56 -2.95
N SER A 135 -16.63 6.16 -2.59
CA SER A 135 -15.35 5.91 -3.27
C SER A 135 -14.94 4.43 -3.22
N LEU A 136 -15.24 3.73 -2.12
CA LEU A 136 -15.00 2.29 -1.99
C LEU A 136 -15.90 1.50 -2.96
N GLN A 137 -17.18 1.82 -3.01
CA GLN A 137 -18.14 1.15 -3.90
C GLN A 137 -17.79 1.38 -5.37
N GLU A 138 -17.39 2.59 -5.75
CA GLU A 138 -16.92 2.92 -7.10
C GLU A 138 -15.66 2.14 -7.50
N GLN A 139 -14.77 1.90 -6.54
CA GLN A 139 -13.59 1.05 -6.71
C GLN A 139 -13.93 -0.46 -6.69
N GLY A 140 -15.20 -0.82 -6.50
CA GLY A 140 -15.67 -2.21 -6.44
C GLY A 140 -15.47 -2.90 -5.09
N PHE A 141 -15.21 -2.13 -4.02
CA PHE A 141 -15.12 -2.65 -2.65
C PHE A 141 -16.45 -2.52 -1.90
N THR A 142 -16.76 -3.50 -1.07
CA THR A 142 -17.89 -3.44 -0.13
C THR A 142 -17.42 -2.83 1.19
N PRO A 143 -18.00 -1.71 1.65
CA PRO A 143 -17.66 -1.15 2.96
C PRO A 143 -18.05 -2.08 4.11
N THR A 144 -17.33 -2.02 5.23
CA THR A 144 -17.53 -2.91 6.39
C THR A 144 -18.78 -2.54 7.18
N THR A 145 -19.15 -1.26 7.17
CA THR A 145 -20.27 -0.68 7.94
C THR A 145 -21.59 -0.65 7.17
N GLY A 146 -21.63 -1.20 5.95
CA GLY A 146 -22.79 -1.20 5.07
C GLY A 146 -22.63 -0.26 3.88
N GLU A 147 -23.61 -0.27 2.99
CA GLU A 147 -23.59 0.54 1.76
C GLU A 147 -23.59 2.05 2.07
N ALA A 148 -23.02 2.85 1.15
CA ALA A 148 -23.12 4.31 1.24
C ALA A 148 -24.59 4.73 1.16
N ARG A 149 -24.96 5.71 2.01
CA ARG A 149 -26.33 6.23 2.02
C ARG A 149 -26.59 7.07 0.78
N SER A 150 -27.84 7.01 0.30
CA SER A 150 -28.29 7.87 -0.79
C SER A 150 -28.38 9.33 -0.33
N ASP A 151 -28.32 10.27 -1.29
CA ASP A 151 -28.43 11.70 -0.98
C ASP A 151 -29.75 12.02 -0.26
N ILE A 152 -30.85 11.39 -0.67
CA ILE A 152 -32.18 11.58 -0.06
C ILE A 152 -32.17 11.13 1.40
N GLU A 153 -31.63 9.94 1.70
CA GLU A 153 -31.52 9.47 3.09
C GLU A 153 -30.65 10.41 3.94
N ILE A 154 -29.57 10.93 3.36
CA ILE A 154 -28.69 11.89 4.05
C ILE A 154 -29.42 13.20 4.33
N GLN A 155 -30.22 13.69 3.39
CA GLN A 155 -31.07 14.88 3.57
C GLN A 155 -32.09 14.66 4.69
N ASP A 156 -32.80 13.52 4.68
CA ASP A 156 -33.78 13.17 5.70
C ASP A 156 -33.15 13.08 7.10
N LEU A 157 -31.95 12.46 7.19
CA LEU A 157 -31.20 12.35 8.44
C LEU A 157 -30.76 13.71 8.97
N PHE A 158 -30.27 14.59 8.10
CA PHE A 158 -29.85 15.92 8.49
C PHE A 158 -31.02 16.74 9.03
N GLN A 159 -32.17 16.70 8.34
CA GLN A 159 -33.40 17.37 8.78
C GLN A 159 -33.88 16.80 10.12
N THR A 160 -33.85 15.48 10.27
CA THR A 160 -34.26 14.80 11.51
C THR A 160 -33.32 15.12 12.68
N ALA A 161 -32.01 15.20 12.44
CA ALA A 161 -31.01 15.44 13.48
C ALA A 161 -31.05 16.88 14.01
N LEU A 162 -31.34 17.86 13.15
CA LEU A 162 -31.34 19.27 13.54
C LEU A 162 -32.73 19.79 13.92
N ASP A 163 -33.80 19.03 13.63
CA ASP A 163 -35.20 19.35 13.95
C ASP A 163 -35.52 20.84 13.73
N LEU A 164 -35.10 21.35 12.57
CA LEU A 164 -35.23 22.77 12.25
C LEU A 164 -36.67 23.02 11.81
N GLU A 165 -37.54 23.29 12.78
CA GLU A 165 -38.91 23.78 12.56
C GLU A 165 -38.86 25.21 11.97
N GLY A 166 -38.64 25.32 10.65
CA GLY A 166 -38.80 26.58 9.92
C GLY A 166 -38.18 26.57 8.53
N GLU A 167 -38.86 27.20 7.57
CA GLU A 167 -38.25 27.70 6.33
C GLU A 167 -37.26 28.83 6.68
N GLY A 168 -36.10 28.45 7.22
CA GLY A 168 -35.04 29.36 7.59
C GLY A 168 -34.21 29.80 6.37
N VAL A 169 -33.50 30.91 6.52
CA VAL A 169 -32.51 31.34 5.52
C VAL A 169 -31.36 30.33 5.52
N SER A 170 -31.16 29.65 4.38
CA SER A 170 -30.01 28.78 4.13
C SER A 170 -28.81 29.61 3.66
N VAL A 171 -27.58 29.22 4.04
CA VAL A 171 -26.35 29.78 3.46
C VAL A 171 -26.02 29.16 2.11
N GLY A 172 -26.66 28.05 1.74
CA GLY A 172 -26.45 27.35 0.48
C GLY A 172 -26.73 25.85 0.60
N THR A 173 -26.61 25.16 -0.52
CA THR A 173 -26.81 23.71 -0.61
C THR A 173 -25.45 23.00 -0.50
N GLY A 174 -25.33 22.05 0.43
CA GLY A 174 -24.09 21.31 0.68
C GLY A 174 -23.89 20.08 -0.22
N GLN A 175 -22.77 19.38 0.01
CA GLN A 175 -22.26 18.24 -0.77
C GLN A 175 -23.26 17.12 -1.14
N PHE A 176 -24.35 16.95 -0.37
CA PHE A 176 -25.39 15.93 -0.60
C PHE A 176 -26.77 16.53 -0.93
N GLY A 177 -26.83 17.77 -1.42
CA GLY A 177 -28.10 18.45 -1.67
C GLY A 177 -28.80 18.91 -0.40
N VAL A 178 -28.06 19.04 0.71
CA VAL A 178 -28.58 19.42 2.02
C VAL A 178 -28.52 20.92 2.18
N ASP A 179 -29.65 21.56 2.49
CA ASP A 179 -29.66 23.00 2.78
C ASP A 179 -29.04 23.29 4.14
N ILE A 180 -27.93 24.02 4.15
CA ILE A 180 -27.19 24.33 5.37
C ILE A 180 -27.77 25.60 5.99
N PRO A 181 -28.24 25.54 7.26
CA PRO A 181 -28.85 26.70 7.91
C PRO A 181 -27.84 27.84 8.08
N SER A 182 -28.29 29.08 7.87
CA SER A 182 -27.53 30.26 8.26
C SER A 182 -27.49 30.44 9.78
N THR A 183 -26.53 31.22 10.27
CA THR A 183 -26.44 31.58 11.70
C THR A 183 -27.71 32.24 12.21
N GLY A 184 -28.45 32.98 11.38
CA GLY A 184 -29.73 33.59 11.77
C GLY A 184 -30.92 32.61 11.82
N ALA A 185 -30.79 31.42 11.24
CA ALA A 185 -31.88 30.43 11.17
C ALA A 185 -31.99 29.58 12.45
N ILE A 186 -30.94 29.50 13.26
CA ILE A 186 -30.92 28.71 14.49
C ILE A 186 -31.18 29.64 15.68
N SER A 187 -32.26 29.40 16.43
CA SER A 187 -32.53 30.14 17.66
C SER A 187 -31.64 29.66 18.83
N ARG A 188 -31.42 30.55 19.80
CA ARG A 188 -30.67 30.21 21.03
C ARG A 188 -31.27 29.02 21.79
N SER A 189 -32.59 28.87 21.76
CA SER A 189 -33.30 27.73 22.35
C SER A 189 -33.01 26.43 21.61
N GLN A 190 -32.98 26.46 20.27
CA GLN A 190 -32.65 25.29 19.44
C GLN A 190 -31.18 24.88 19.62
N LEU A 191 -30.25 25.83 19.58
CA LEU A 191 -28.82 25.54 19.77
C LEU A 191 -28.54 24.87 21.12
N ARG A 192 -29.24 25.27 22.19
CA ARG A 192 -29.14 24.62 23.52
C ARG A 192 -29.76 23.22 23.57
N GLY A 193 -30.65 22.91 22.63
CA GLY A 193 -31.28 21.60 22.48
C GLY A 193 -30.42 20.61 21.68
N PHE A 194 -29.43 21.08 20.93
CA PHE A 194 -28.56 20.21 20.13
C PHE A 194 -27.70 19.31 21.02
N SER A 195 -27.68 18.02 20.69
CA SER A 195 -26.74 17.09 21.27
C SER A 195 -25.33 17.31 20.69
N PRO A 196 -24.26 16.83 21.36
CA PRO A 196 -22.91 16.86 20.79
C PRO A 196 -22.82 16.15 19.42
N THR A 197 -23.68 15.15 19.18
CA THR A 197 -23.75 14.44 17.91
C THR A 197 -24.34 15.33 16.81
N ASP A 198 -25.39 16.10 17.10
CA ASP A 198 -26.05 16.97 16.12
C ASP A 198 -25.12 18.13 15.72
N VAL A 199 -24.41 18.71 16.68
CA VAL A 199 -23.36 19.70 16.43
C VAL A 199 -22.24 19.10 15.57
N GLY A 200 -21.86 17.85 15.84
CA GLY A 200 -20.88 17.12 15.03
C GLY A 200 -21.35 16.94 13.59
N ILE A 201 -22.58 16.46 13.39
CA ILE A 201 -23.18 16.29 12.06
C ILE A 201 -23.17 17.62 11.30
N LEU A 202 -23.69 18.71 11.90
CA LEU A 202 -23.69 20.03 11.28
C LEU A 202 -22.26 20.51 10.95
N SER A 203 -21.31 20.31 11.86
CA SER A 203 -19.89 20.63 11.62
C SER A 203 -19.33 19.88 10.42
N SER A 204 -19.74 18.63 10.23
CA SER A 204 -19.32 17.81 9.10
C SER A 204 -19.81 18.37 7.77
N PHE A 205 -21.07 18.81 7.72
CA PHE A 205 -21.65 19.47 6.54
C PHE A 205 -21.00 20.82 6.24
N LEU A 206 -20.74 21.63 7.26
CA LEU A 206 -20.01 22.90 7.09
C LEU A 206 -18.62 22.67 6.49
N ARG A 207 -17.87 21.67 6.98
CA ARG A 207 -16.56 21.29 6.43
C ARG A 207 -16.66 20.68 5.02
N GLY A 208 -17.70 19.89 4.77
CA GLY A 208 -18.01 19.30 3.46
C GLY A 208 -18.32 20.33 2.39
N GLY A 209 -18.70 21.53 2.83
CA GLY A 209 -18.81 22.73 2.01
C GLY A 209 -20.21 23.01 1.50
N VAL A 210 -20.43 24.29 1.21
CA VAL A 210 -21.65 24.85 0.60
C VAL A 210 -21.36 25.24 -0.83
N ASP A 211 -22.35 25.10 -1.71
CA ASP A 211 -22.26 25.59 -3.08
C ASP A 211 -22.22 27.12 -3.07
N ILE A 212 -21.15 27.69 -3.65
CA ILE A 212 -20.89 29.13 -3.64
C ILE A 212 -21.14 29.82 -4.99
N ASP A 213 -21.48 29.07 -6.04
CA ASP A 213 -21.75 29.62 -7.37
C ASP A 213 -23.12 29.19 -7.91
N GLU A 214 -23.90 30.13 -8.44
CA GLU A 214 -25.13 29.83 -9.20
C GLU A 214 -24.85 29.28 -10.63
N GLY A 215 -23.63 28.80 -10.86
CA GLY A 215 -23.14 28.33 -12.16
C GLY A 215 -23.49 26.86 -12.46
N PRO A 216 -23.19 26.37 -13.67
CA PRO A 216 -23.44 24.96 -14.05
C PRO A 216 -22.48 23.97 -13.38
N GLU A 217 -21.39 24.44 -12.77
CA GLU A 217 -20.42 23.63 -12.04
C GLU A 217 -20.54 23.94 -10.55
N THR A 218 -20.98 22.95 -9.76
CA THR A 218 -21.05 23.04 -8.31
C THR A 218 -19.66 23.27 -7.73
N GLN A 219 -19.44 24.42 -7.11
CA GLN A 219 -18.20 24.74 -6.41
C GLN A 219 -18.48 24.76 -4.92
N LEU A 220 -17.97 23.76 -4.20
CA LEU A 220 -18.16 23.65 -2.77
C LEU A 220 -17.04 24.36 -2.02
N ALA A 221 -17.39 25.33 -1.17
CA ALA A 221 -16.46 25.96 -0.26
C ALA A 221 -16.72 25.49 1.18
N GLY A 222 -15.68 24.89 1.79
CA GLY A 222 -15.71 24.49 3.20
C GLY A 222 -15.82 25.70 4.12
N ILE A 223 -16.77 25.67 5.05
CA ILE A 223 -16.92 26.65 6.12
C ILE A 223 -16.21 26.09 7.37
N ASN A 224 -15.39 26.92 8.02
CA ASN A 224 -14.83 26.56 9.31
C ASN A 224 -15.96 26.53 10.37
N PRO A 225 -16.26 25.37 10.96
CA PRO A 225 -17.35 25.28 11.92
C PRO A 225 -17.11 26.15 13.17
N GLU A 226 -15.85 26.36 13.58
CA GLU A 226 -15.54 27.20 14.74
C GLU A 226 -15.98 28.66 14.52
N ASP A 227 -15.73 29.20 13.32
CA ASP A 227 -16.12 30.56 12.96
C ASP A 227 -17.65 30.65 12.86
N PHE A 228 -18.31 29.65 12.26
CA PHE A 228 -19.77 29.59 12.15
C PHE A 228 -20.46 29.60 13.52
N PHE A 229 -20.02 28.74 14.46
CA PHE A 229 -20.61 28.70 15.79
C PHE A 229 -20.29 29.94 16.62
N THR A 230 -19.12 30.55 16.43
CA THR A 230 -18.78 31.83 17.07
C THR A 230 -19.72 32.94 16.60
N GLU A 231 -19.92 33.08 15.29
CA GLU A 231 -20.84 34.07 14.72
C GLU A 231 -22.29 33.82 15.16
N LEU A 232 -22.72 32.56 15.22
CA LEU A 232 -24.02 32.17 15.74
C LEU A 232 -24.21 32.61 17.20
N GLU A 233 -23.21 32.42 18.05
CA GLU A 233 -23.25 32.84 19.46
C GLU A 233 -23.29 34.36 19.63
N GLU A 234 -22.49 35.09 18.84
CA GLU A 234 -22.47 36.55 18.83
C GLU A 234 -23.81 37.15 18.38
N GLY A 235 -24.48 36.51 17.42
CA GLY A 235 -25.83 36.87 16.96
C GLY A 235 -26.90 36.83 18.07
N PHE A 236 -26.65 36.12 19.17
CA PHE A 236 -27.56 36.08 20.32
C PHE A 236 -27.31 37.16 21.37
N VAL A 237 -26.24 37.96 21.24
CA VAL A 237 -25.95 39.06 22.17
C VAL A 237 -26.78 40.28 21.76
N PRO A 238 -27.71 40.78 22.61
CA PRO A 238 -28.48 41.98 22.28
C PRO A 238 -27.52 43.17 22.15
N THR A 239 -27.41 43.75 20.96
CA THR A 239 -26.74 45.04 20.81
C THR A 239 -27.64 46.10 21.46
N LEU A 240 -27.17 46.70 22.56
CA LEU A 240 -27.91 47.80 23.18
C LEU A 240 -28.03 48.93 22.15
N PRO A 241 -29.25 49.38 21.79
CA PRO A 241 -29.39 50.51 20.88
C PRO A 241 -28.70 51.70 21.54
N GLN A 242 -27.81 52.38 20.79
CA GLN A 242 -27.15 53.59 21.27
C GLN A 242 -28.21 54.55 21.79
N GLN A 243 -28.27 54.74 23.11
CA GLN A 243 -29.07 55.80 23.69
C GLN A 243 -28.50 57.12 23.15
N ARG A 244 -29.19 57.70 22.17
CA ARG A 244 -28.96 59.09 21.77
C ARG A 244 -29.36 59.95 22.96
N THR A 245 -28.41 60.26 23.83
CA THR A 245 -28.56 61.29 24.85
C THR A 245 -28.71 62.63 24.14
N GLN A 246 -29.94 63.00 23.78
CA GLN A 246 -30.23 64.36 23.36
C GLN A 246 -30.17 65.24 24.62
N PHE A 247 -29.03 65.87 24.85
CA PHE A 247 -28.95 67.00 25.77
C PHE A 247 -29.71 68.17 25.14
N ARG A 248 -30.87 68.50 25.71
CA ARG A 248 -31.59 69.74 25.41
C ARG A 248 -31.11 70.78 26.42
N PHE A 249 -30.39 71.79 25.92
CA PHE A 249 -30.01 72.98 26.69
C PHE A 249 -31.18 73.97 26.76
#